data_AF-A0A0C2Z9X3-F1
#
_entry.id   AF-A0A0C2Z9X3-F1
#
_cell.length_a   1.000
_cell.length_b   1.000
_cell.length_c   1.000
_cell.angle_alpha   90.00
_cell.angle_beta   90.00
_cell.angle_gamma   90.00
#
_symmetry.space_group_name_H-M   'P 1'
#
loop_
_entity.id
_entity.type
_entity.pdbx_description
1 polymer ?
#
loop_
_entity_poly.entity_id
_entity_poly.type
_entity_poly.pdbx_seq_one_letter_code
_entity_poly.pdbx_strand_id
1 'polypeptide(L)'
;MYKSIIAATALLLFVGCSEEKNQTMTSVTPTPEKIVVDTQTMEPVVVQEELASATPAVESTVAPSAPNGATLYAKKCASCHGPKAELSALGASAVIATWEPKRISDALHGYKNGTYGREKKAVMVPQTRSLDEATIEALATFIAAQQ
;
A
#
# COMPACT_ATOMS: atom_id res chain seq x y z
N MET A 1 22.58 29.47 -51.51
CA MET A 1 23.83 29.43 -52.29
C MET A 1 24.86 28.64 -51.50
N TYR A 2 25.33 27.54 -52.10
CA TYR A 2 26.47 26.64 -51.79
C TYR A 2 26.62 26.11 -50.35
N LYS A 3 26.30 24.84 -50.10
CA LYS A 3 27.07 23.61 -50.44
C LYS A 3 28.29 23.39 -49.55
N SER A 4 28.22 22.24 -48.87
CA SER A 4 29.29 21.24 -48.69
C SER A 4 30.02 21.21 -47.35
N ILE A 5 29.78 20.17 -46.54
CA ILE A 5 30.44 18.84 -46.49
C ILE A 5 31.50 18.88 -45.37
N ILE A 6 31.27 18.19 -44.26
CA ILE A 6 32.17 17.12 -43.77
C ILE A 6 31.31 16.02 -43.16
N ALA A 7 31.37 14.87 -43.80
CA ALA A 7 30.88 13.59 -43.31
C ALA A 7 31.88 13.03 -42.28
N ALA A 8 31.38 12.52 -41.17
CA ALA A 8 32.07 11.53 -40.36
C ALA A 8 31.03 10.52 -39.86
N THR A 9 30.79 9.53 -40.70
CA THR A 9 30.16 8.26 -40.38
C THR A 9 30.92 7.55 -39.26
N ALA A 10 30.25 7.32 -38.13
CA ALA A 10 30.60 6.24 -37.21
C ALA A 10 29.33 5.45 -36.90
N LEU A 11 29.08 4.51 -37.80
CA LEU A 11 28.16 3.39 -37.67
C LEU A 11 28.67 2.47 -36.55
N LEU A 12 27.93 2.35 -35.46
CA LEU A 12 27.98 1.19 -34.58
C LEU A 12 26.54 0.78 -34.24
N LEU A 13 26.00 -0.04 -35.15
CA LEU A 13 24.85 -0.89 -34.91
C LEU A 13 25.29 -2.02 -33.98
N PHE A 14 24.78 -2.04 -32.76
CA PHE A 14 24.65 -3.29 -32.00
C PHE A 14 23.17 -3.67 -31.97
N VAL A 15 22.76 -4.33 -33.06
CA VAL A 15 21.63 -5.27 -33.05
C VAL A 15 22.16 -6.55 -32.43
N GLY A 16 21.70 -6.86 -31.22
CA GLY A 16 21.92 -8.14 -30.55
C GLY A 16 20.60 -8.64 -29.99
N CYS A 17 20.07 -9.68 -30.63
CA CYS A 17 18.75 -10.27 -30.41
C CYS A 17 18.60 -10.95 -29.04
N SER A 18 17.37 -10.88 -28.52
CA SER A 18 16.77 -11.89 -27.65
C SER A 18 16.89 -13.29 -28.25
N GLU A 19 17.13 -14.30 -27.41
CA GLU A 19 16.49 -15.60 -27.62
C GLU A 19 16.27 -16.34 -26.29
N GLU A 20 15.11 -16.96 -26.22
CA GLU A 20 14.38 -17.51 -25.09
C GLU A 20 14.66 -19.01 -24.91
N LYS A 21 14.86 -19.48 -23.67
CA LYS A 21 14.54 -20.86 -23.26
C LYS A 21 14.01 -20.91 -21.81
N ASN A 22 12.69 -20.99 -21.75
CA ASN A 22 11.86 -21.67 -20.75
C ASN A 22 12.37 -23.10 -20.43
N GLN A 23 12.03 -23.59 -19.23
CA GLN A 23 12.19 -24.93 -18.62
C GLN A 23 13.08 -24.85 -17.35
N THR A 24 12.69 -25.28 -16.15
CA THR A 24 11.75 -26.34 -15.76
C THR A 24 11.36 -26.19 -14.29
N MET A 25 10.14 -26.63 -14.01
CA MET A 25 9.57 -26.92 -12.70
C MET A 25 10.57 -27.63 -11.76
N THR A 26 10.65 -27.22 -10.50
CA THR A 26 10.96 -28.17 -9.43
C THR A 26 9.99 -27.93 -8.30
N SER A 27 9.00 -28.82 -8.28
CA SER A 27 8.23 -29.20 -7.11
C SER A 27 9.18 -29.50 -5.96
N VAL A 28 9.12 -28.70 -4.89
CA VAL A 28 9.55 -29.15 -3.58
C VAL A 28 8.42 -28.86 -2.61
N THR A 29 7.53 -29.84 -2.50
CA THR A 29 6.77 -30.11 -1.29
C THR A 29 7.74 -30.66 -0.25
N PRO A 30 7.90 -30.03 0.92
CA PRO A 30 8.19 -30.78 2.13
C PRO A 30 6.90 -31.00 2.91
N THR A 31 6.54 -32.28 2.97
CA THR A 31 5.66 -32.95 3.92
C THR A 31 5.73 -32.33 5.33
N PRO A 32 4.59 -32.25 6.04
CA PRO A 32 4.52 -31.66 7.37
C PRO A 32 5.23 -32.55 8.40
N GLU A 33 6.25 -32.00 9.04
CA GLU A 33 6.79 -32.57 10.27
C GLU A 33 6.25 -31.80 11.48
N LYS A 34 5.59 -32.60 12.30
CA LYS A 34 4.91 -32.31 13.55
C LYS A 34 5.94 -31.90 14.61
N ILE A 35 5.89 -30.66 15.08
CA ILE A 35 6.43 -30.31 16.40
C ILE A 35 5.26 -30.13 17.36
N VAL A 36 5.28 -31.03 18.34
CA VAL A 36 4.42 -31.16 19.50
C VAL A 36 5.02 -30.28 20.61
N VAL A 37 4.22 -29.99 21.66
CA VAL A 37 4.64 -29.45 22.99
C VAL A 37 4.67 -27.90 23.01
N ASP A 38 3.97 -27.18 23.87
CA ASP A 38 3.41 -27.50 25.20
C ASP A 38 2.20 -26.59 25.51
N THR A 39 1.19 -27.19 26.10
CA THR A 39 0.12 -26.50 26.82
C THR A 39 0.68 -26.04 28.16
N GLN A 40 0.66 -24.74 28.44
CA GLN A 40 0.61 -24.28 29.82
C GLN A 40 -0.41 -23.15 30.00
N THR A 41 -1.60 -23.62 30.38
CA THR A 41 -2.58 -22.98 31.24
C THR A 41 -1.95 -22.16 32.36
N MET A 42 -2.39 -20.92 32.52
CA MET A 42 -2.46 -20.24 33.81
C MET A 42 -3.63 -19.24 33.77
N GLU A 43 -4.82 -19.73 34.13
CA GLU A 43 -5.68 -18.98 35.04
C GLU A 43 -5.21 -19.33 36.47
N PRO A 44 -5.43 -18.51 37.52
CA PRO A 44 -6.78 -18.53 38.12
C PRO A 44 -7.23 -17.27 38.90
N VAL A 45 -8.53 -17.29 39.23
CA VAL A 45 -9.25 -16.66 40.37
C VAL A 45 -9.67 -15.19 40.16
N VAL A 46 -10.92 -14.88 39.75
CA VAL A 46 -12.25 -15.04 40.42
C VAL A 46 -12.47 -14.09 41.60
N VAL A 47 -13.39 -13.14 41.43
CA VAL A 47 -14.43 -12.73 42.41
C VAL A 47 -15.63 -12.25 41.55
N GLN A 48 -16.52 -13.14 41.09
CA GLN A 48 -17.81 -13.52 41.71
C GLN A 48 -18.57 -12.37 42.39
N GLU A 49 -19.72 -11.96 41.83
CA GLU A 49 -21.01 -12.33 42.44
C GLU A 49 -22.13 -12.34 41.39
N GLU A 50 -22.86 -13.45 41.39
CA GLU A 50 -24.00 -13.82 40.54
C GLU A 50 -25.28 -13.51 41.33
N LEU A 51 -26.34 -12.99 40.68
CA LEU A 51 -27.68 -13.62 40.70
C LEU A 51 -28.73 -12.80 39.94
N ALA A 52 -29.23 -13.49 38.91
CA ALA A 52 -30.59 -13.48 38.38
C ALA A 52 -31.12 -12.17 37.76
N SER A 53 -31.31 -12.19 36.43
CA SER A 53 -32.65 -12.46 35.89
C SER A 53 -32.60 -12.45 34.35
N ALA A 54 -33.36 -13.37 33.75
CA ALA A 54 -33.39 -13.66 32.32
C ALA A 54 -33.91 -12.49 31.46
N THR A 55 -33.23 -12.16 30.35
CA THR A 55 -33.77 -11.72 29.02
C THR A 55 -32.64 -11.27 28.07
N PRO A 56 -32.93 -11.09 26.77
CA PRO A 56 -32.60 -11.97 25.65
C PRO A 56 -31.18 -11.77 25.07
N ALA A 57 -30.77 -12.68 24.19
CA ALA A 57 -29.62 -12.48 23.30
C ALA A 57 -29.76 -11.16 22.52
N VAL A 58 -29.05 -10.13 22.96
CA VAL A 58 -28.79 -8.94 22.15
C VAL A 58 -27.64 -9.27 21.24
N GLU A 59 -27.97 -9.56 19.98
CA GLU A 59 -27.02 -9.58 18.88
C GLU A 59 -26.37 -8.19 18.83
N SER A 60 -25.14 -8.12 19.35
CA SER A 60 -24.33 -6.91 19.37
C SER A 60 -23.94 -6.59 17.93
N THR A 61 -24.80 -5.85 17.25
CA THR A 61 -24.52 -5.20 15.97
C THR A 61 -23.57 -4.04 16.25
N VAL A 62 -22.30 -4.36 16.44
CA VAL A 62 -21.23 -3.37 16.49
C VAL A 62 -21.10 -2.80 15.07
N ALA A 63 -21.64 -1.60 14.87
CA ALA A 63 -21.40 -0.84 13.65
C ALA A 63 -19.88 -0.72 13.42
N PRO A 64 -19.39 -0.90 12.18
CA PRO A 64 -17.96 -0.77 11.92
C PRO A 64 -17.51 0.65 12.26
N SER A 65 -16.50 0.77 13.12
CA SER A 65 -15.88 2.05 13.46
C SER A 65 -15.26 2.70 12.22
N ALA A 66 -15.35 4.03 12.15
CA ALA A 66 -14.78 4.80 11.04
C ALA A 66 -13.25 4.57 10.88
N PRO A 67 -12.71 4.61 9.65
CA PRO A 67 -11.29 4.41 9.40
C PRO A 67 -10.42 5.49 10.05
N ASN A 68 -9.35 5.09 10.71
CA ASN A 68 -8.38 6.00 11.34
C ASN A 68 -7.25 6.36 10.34
N GLY A 69 -7.28 7.58 9.81
CA GLY A 69 -6.34 8.06 8.79
C GLY A 69 -4.87 7.96 9.20
N ALA A 70 -4.54 8.30 10.45
CA ALA A 70 -3.16 8.24 10.97
C ALA A 70 -2.61 6.80 10.96
N THR A 71 -3.41 5.85 11.46
CA THR A 71 -3.05 4.42 11.50
C THR A 71 -2.89 3.85 10.09
N LEU A 72 -3.82 4.21 9.19
CA LEU A 72 -3.79 3.77 7.80
C LEU A 72 -2.55 4.32 7.07
N TYR A 73 -2.25 5.60 7.26
CA TYR A 73 -1.11 6.27 6.66
C TYR A 73 0.21 5.64 7.14
N ALA A 74 0.37 5.44 8.45
CA ALA A 74 1.56 4.81 9.02
C ALA A 74 1.80 3.40 8.44
N LYS A 75 0.73 2.63 8.21
CA LYS A 75 0.82 1.26 7.69
C LYS A 75 1.09 1.17 6.19
N LYS A 76 0.57 2.09 5.39
CA LYS A 76 0.56 1.97 3.92
C LYS A 76 1.44 2.99 3.18
N CYS A 77 1.69 4.15 3.78
CA CYS A 77 2.20 5.31 3.07
C CYS A 77 3.55 5.81 3.62
N ALA A 78 3.69 5.80 4.94
CA ALA A 78 4.80 6.45 5.65
C ALA A 78 6.19 5.90 5.30
N SER A 79 6.29 4.62 4.92
CA SER A 79 7.57 3.99 4.54
C SER A 79 8.22 4.63 3.32
N CYS A 80 7.44 5.23 2.42
CA CYS A 80 7.95 5.91 1.23
C CYS A 80 7.77 7.42 1.28
N HIS A 81 6.68 7.91 1.88
CA HIS A 81 6.36 9.33 1.93
C HIS A 81 6.87 10.04 3.19
N GLY A 82 7.42 9.30 4.16
CA GLY A 82 7.81 9.83 5.46
C GLY A 82 6.64 9.87 6.44
N PRO A 83 6.91 9.95 7.76
CA PRO A 83 5.87 9.94 8.80
C PRO A 83 4.90 11.13 8.70
N LYS A 84 5.32 12.24 8.10
CA LYS A 84 4.53 13.47 7.91
C LYS A 84 4.27 13.79 6.44
N ALA A 85 4.47 12.83 5.54
CA ALA A 85 4.28 13.02 4.10
C ALA A 85 5.20 14.07 3.45
N GLU A 86 6.34 14.31 4.10
CA GLU A 86 7.33 15.34 3.81
C GLU A 86 8.37 14.91 2.76
N LEU A 87 8.43 13.62 2.43
CA LEU A 87 9.43 13.10 1.50
C LEU A 87 8.92 13.08 0.06
N SER A 88 9.85 13.33 -0.86
CA SER A 88 9.71 12.87 -2.24
C SER A 88 9.92 11.36 -2.26
N ALA A 89 8.84 10.61 -2.31
CA ALA A 89 8.88 9.15 -2.29
C ALA A 89 9.69 8.62 -3.46
N LEU A 90 10.66 7.75 -3.14
CA LEU A 90 11.63 7.19 -4.09
C LEU A 90 12.40 8.26 -4.90
N GLY A 91 12.52 9.48 -4.36
CA GLY A 91 13.19 10.61 -5.01
C GLY A 91 12.46 11.17 -6.24
N ALA A 92 11.18 10.83 -6.43
CA ALA A 92 10.47 11.16 -7.67
C ALA A 92 8.98 11.52 -7.50
N SER A 93 8.35 11.23 -6.35
CA SER A 93 7.01 11.76 -6.10
C SER A 93 7.07 13.24 -5.75
N ALA A 94 5.95 13.93 -5.90
CA ALA A 94 5.76 15.20 -5.21
C ALA A 94 5.75 15.00 -3.68
N VAL A 95 6.14 16.04 -2.94
CA VAL A 95 5.91 16.14 -1.50
C VAL A 95 4.43 16.49 -1.28
N ILE A 96 3.75 15.73 -0.43
CA ILE A 96 2.28 15.78 -0.30
C ILE A 96 1.80 16.38 1.02
N ALA A 97 2.69 16.64 1.98
CA ALA A 97 2.36 17.27 3.27
C ALA A 97 1.63 18.62 3.13
N THR A 98 1.89 19.36 2.04
CA THR A 98 1.35 20.70 1.79
C THR A 98 0.12 20.72 0.88
N TRP A 99 -0.48 19.55 0.63
CA TRP A 99 -1.62 19.45 -0.28
C TRP A 99 -2.94 19.60 0.46
N GLU A 100 -3.89 20.26 -0.20
CA GLU A 100 -5.28 20.30 0.23
C GLU A 100 -5.92 18.90 0.22
N PRO A 101 -6.85 18.59 1.15
CA PRO A 101 -7.50 17.28 1.24
C PRO A 101 -8.11 16.83 -0.08
N LYS A 102 -8.80 17.74 -0.78
CA LYS A 102 -9.44 17.41 -2.07
C LYS A 102 -8.42 16.94 -3.11
N ARG A 103 -7.26 17.60 -3.20
CA ARG A 103 -6.21 17.22 -4.15
C ARG A 103 -5.66 15.83 -3.84
N ILE A 104 -5.51 15.50 -2.56
CA ILE A 104 -5.04 14.19 -2.12
C ILE A 104 -6.07 13.11 -2.47
N SER A 105 -7.35 13.35 -2.18
CA SER A 105 -8.45 12.44 -2.54
C SER A 105 -8.52 12.21 -4.05
N ASP A 106 -8.52 13.29 -4.85
CA ASP A 106 -8.53 13.21 -6.32
C ASP A 106 -7.33 12.39 -6.84
N ALA A 107 -6.15 12.58 -6.26
CA ALA A 107 -4.94 11.83 -6.62
C ALA A 107 -5.04 10.34 -6.24
N LEU A 108 -5.58 10.01 -5.06
CA LEU A 108 -5.80 8.63 -4.61
C LEU A 108 -6.80 7.91 -5.53
N HIS A 109 -7.89 8.58 -5.91
CA HIS A 109 -8.85 8.08 -6.90
C HIS A 109 -8.19 7.89 -8.26
N GLY A 110 -7.40 8.87 -8.68
CA GLY A 110 -6.63 8.83 -9.90
C GLY A 110 -5.61 7.69 -9.95
N TYR A 111 -4.97 7.35 -8.83
CA TYR A 111 -4.11 6.17 -8.75
C TYR A 111 -4.95 4.89 -8.78
N LYS A 112 -6.06 4.84 -8.03
CA LYS A 112 -6.95 3.67 -7.97
C LYS A 112 -7.52 3.31 -9.35
N ASN A 113 -7.87 4.30 -10.17
CA ASN A 113 -8.39 4.10 -11.52
C ASN A 113 -7.32 4.16 -12.63
N GLY A 114 -6.05 4.38 -12.27
CA GLY A 114 -4.93 4.43 -13.21
C GLY A 114 -4.88 5.67 -14.11
N THR A 115 -5.55 6.77 -13.77
CA THR A 115 -5.51 8.03 -14.52
C THR A 115 -4.44 9.02 -14.02
N TYR A 116 -3.91 8.83 -12.80
CA TYR A 116 -2.91 9.70 -12.18
C TYR A 116 -1.54 9.01 -12.01
N GLY A 117 -0.49 9.79 -11.75
CA GLY A 117 0.81 9.26 -11.29
C GLY A 117 1.91 9.10 -12.34
N ARG A 118 1.61 9.27 -13.64
CA ARG A 118 2.57 9.13 -14.76
C ARG A 118 3.53 7.95 -14.55
N GLU A 119 4.84 8.20 -14.47
CA GLU A 119 5.89 7.19 -14.28
C GLU A 119 5.78 6.42 -12.96
N LYS A 120 5.17 6.99 -11.91
CA LYS A 120 4.98 6.35 -10.59
C LYS A 120 3.63 5.69 -10.41
N LYS A 121 2.80 5.68 -11.47
CA LYS A 121 1.49 5.00 -11.46
C LYS A 121 1.60 3.53 -11.07
N ALA A 122 2.53 2.78 -11.66
CA ALA A 122 2.69 1.36 -11.39
C ALA A 122 3.05 1.05 -9.93
N VAL A 123 3.72 1.98 -9.23
CA VAL A 123 4.09 1.84 -7.82
C VAL A 123 2.90 2.10 -6.91
N MET A 124 2.09 3.12 -7.22
CA MET A 124 1.00 3.55 -6.34
C MET A 124 -0.35 2.87 -6.60
N VAL A 125 -0.64 2.40 -7.81
CA VAL A 125 -1.89 1.66 -8.11
C VAL A 125 -2.11 0.47 -7.13
N PRO A 126 -1.12 -0.39 -6.84
CA PRO A 126 -1.32 -1.49 -5.88
C PRO A 126 -1.62 -1.03 -4.45
N GLN A 127 -1.15 0.17 -4.05
CA GLN A 127 -1.38 0.72 -2.72
C GLN A 127 -2.80 1.29 -2.58
N THR A 128 -3.35 1.83 -3.66
CA THR A 128 -4.64 2.53 -3.64
C THR A 128 -5.81 1.71 -4.16
N ARG A 129 -5.58 0.64 -4.94
CA ARG A 129 -6.66 -0.14 -5.59
C ARG A 129 -7.72 -0.70 -4.63
N SER A 130 -7.33 -1.00 -3.39
CA SER A 130 -8.22 -1.60 -2.39
C SER A 130 -8.82 -0.60 -1.40
N LEU A 131 -8.53 0.70 -1.53
CA LEU A 131 -9.05 1.70 -0.62
C LEU A 131 -10.52 1.99 -0.98
N ASP A 132 -11.40 2.05 0.01
CA ASP A 132 -12.76 2.57 -0.16
C ASP A 132 -12.81 4.09 0.06
N GLU A 133 -13.97 4.69 -0.20
CA GLU A 133 -14.17 6.14 -0.10
C GLU A 133 -13.86 6.69 1.29
N ALA A 134 -14.36 6.02 2.34
CA ALA A 134 -14.12 6.43 3.73
C ALA A 134 -12.62 6.39 4.08
N THR A 135 -11.90 5.36 3.62
CA THR A 135 -10.46 5.24 3.80
C THR A 135 -9.69 6.33 3.05
N ILE A 136 -10.11 6.67 1.82
CA ILE A 136 -9.49 7.72 1.02
C ILE A 136 -9.69 9.09 1.69
N GLU A 137 -10.90 9.40 2.15
CA GLU A 137 -11.19 10.63 2.88
C GLU A 137 -10.39 10.74 4.18
N ALA A 138 -10.31 9.65 4.96
CA ALA A 138 -9.53 9.62 6.18
C ALA A 138 -8.03 9.85 5.94
N LEU A 139 -7.47 9.25 4.88
CA LEU A 139 -6.09 9.46 4.46
C LEU A 139 -5.86 10.90 3.98
N ALA A 140 -6.75 11.43 3.14
CA ALA A 140 -6.65 12.79 2.61
C ALA A 140 -6.67 13.84 3.72
N THR A 141 -7.59 13.69 4.67
CA THR A 141 -7.70 14.56 5.84
C THR A 141 -6.43 14.50 6.69
N PHE A 142 -5.93 13.29 6.97
CA PHE A 142 -4.71 13.12 7.78
C PHE A 142 -3.47 13.72 7.10
N ILE A 143 -3.29 13.49 5.80
CA ILE A 143 -2.11 13.99 5.05
C ILE A 143 -2.12 15.52 4.98
N ALA A 144 -3.28 16.13 4.74
CA ALA A 144 -3.40 17.59 4.68
C ALA A 144 -3.14 18.28 6.04
N ALA A 145 -3.28 17.55 7.15
CA ALA A 145 -3.01 18.05 8.49
C ALA A 145 -1.52 18.03 8.88
N GLN A 146 -0.61 17.66 7.97
CA GLN A 146 0.84 17.58 8.25
C GLN A 146 1.62 18.87 7.97
N GLN A 147 0.92 19.97 7.69
CA GLN A 147 1.49 21.27 7.36
C GLN A 147 2.15 21.97 8.56
#